data_AF-A0A0C2BNJ7-F1
#
_entry.id   AF-A0A0C2BNJ7-F1
#
_cell.length_a   1.000
_cell.length_b   1.000
_cell.length_c   1.000
_cell.angle_alpha   90.00
_cell.angle_beta   90.00
_cell.angle_gamma   90.00
#
_symmetry.space_group_name_H-M   'P 1'
#
loop_
_entity.id
_entity.type
_entity.pdbx_description
1 polymer ?
#
loop_
_entity_poly.entity_id
_entity_poly.type
_entity_poly.pdbx_seq_one_letter_code
_entity_poly.pdbx_strand_id
1 'polypeptide(L)'
;MWISDFVIPGYAIYEFIFFVGWLKVAQVMLNPFGMDEDDFEIDWLVERNLQIGYSYMDAMFDKVPPLVYVGVTTLPHTKVQYLWR
;
A
#
# COMPACT_ATOMS: atom_id res chain seq x y z
N MET A 1 21.10 -37.82 -31.07
CA MET A 1 19.83 -37.68 -30.34
C MET A 1 20.19 -37.13 -28.98
N TRP A 2 20.19 -35.81 -28.84
CA TRP A 2 20.58 -35.15 -27.59
C TRP A 2 19.38 -35.20 -26.65
N ILE A 3 19.31 -36.24 -25.83
CA ILE A 3 18.51 -36.19 -24.62
C ILE A 3 19.28 -35.26 -23.69
N SER A 4 18.74 -34.07 -23.48
CA SER A 4 19.25 -33.17 -22.46
C SER A 4 18.96 -33.81 -21.11
N ASP A 5 19.96 -34.50 -20.54
CA ASP A 5 19.92 -35.06 -19.18
C ASP A 5 19.98 -33.93 -18.13
N PHE A 6 18.99 -33.04 -18.15
CA PHE A 6 18.78 -32.11 -17.06
C PHE A 6 18.23 -32.88 -15.87
N VAL A 7 19.08 -33.09 -14.86
CA VAL A 7 18.68 -33.66 -13.56
C VAL A 7 17.56 -32.85 -12.90
N ILE A 8 17.45 -31.56 -13.24
CA ILE A 8 16.46 -30.63 -12.73
C ILE A 8 15.65 -30.06 -13.91
N PRO A 9 14.32 -30.22 -13.94
CA PRO A 9 13.48 -29.75 -15.04
C PRO A 9 13.19 -28.24 -14.90
N GLY A 10 14.14 -27.39 -15.31
CA GLY A 10 14.04 -25.93 -15.15
C GLY A 10 12.81 -25.28 -15.79
N TYR A 11 12.43 -25.73 -16.99
CA TYR A 11 11.25 -25.18 -17.69
C TYR A 11 9.93 -25.52 -16.97
N ALA A 12 9.78 -26.75 -16.48
CA ALA A 12 8.61 -27.15 -15.70
C ALA A 12 8.51 -26.41 -14.36
N ILE A 13 9.66 -26.10 -13.72
CA ILE A 13 9.70 -25.29 -12.50
C ILE A 13 9.23 -23.86 -12.79
N TYR A 14 9.67 -23.26 -13.90
CA TYR A 14 9.23 -21.93 -14.31
C TYR A 14 7.71 -21.88 -14.55
N GLU A 15 7.17 -22.84 -15.31
CA GLU A 15 5.73 -22.94 -15.55
C GLU A 15 4.95 -23.16 -14.24
N PHE A 16 5.45 -24.01 -13.35
CA PHE A 16 4.84 -24.24 -12.04
C PHE A 16 4.76 -22.96 -11.20
N ILE A 17 5.85 -22.20 -11.12
CA ILE A 17 5.88 -20.93 -10.37
C ILE A 17 4.86 -19.94 -10.96
N PHE A 18 4.74 -19.85 -12.28
CA PHE A 18 3.81 -18.93 -12.92
C PHE A 18 2.35 -19.30 -12.63
N PHE A 19 1.96 -20.56 -12.84
CA PHE A 19 0.57 -20.98 -12.65
C PHE A 19 0.18 -21.03 -11.17
N VAL A 20 1.03 -21.59 -10.30
CA VAL A 20 0.76 -21.65 -8.86
C VAL A 20 0.88 -20.28 -8.23
N GLY A 21 1.84 -19.46 -8.65
CA GLY A 21 1.99 -18.08 -8.17
C GLY A 21 0.75 -17.25 -8.50
N TRP A 22 0.25 -17.32 -9.73
CA TRP A 22 -0.98 -16.61 -10.10
C TRP A 22 -2.19 -17.10 -9.30
N LEU A 23 -2.32 -18.42 -9.13
CA LEU A 23 -3.38 -18.99 -8.28
C LEU A 23 -3.28 -18.50 -6.83
N LYS A 24 -2.06 -18.40 -6.28
CA LYS A 24 -1.82 -17.93 -4.91
C LYS A 24 -2.17 -16.46 -4.71
N VAL A 25 -1.85 -15.61 -5.68
CA VAL A 25 -2.28 -14.20 -5.66
C VAL A 25 -3.80 -14.10 -5.61
N ALA A 26 -4.49 -14.88 -6.46
CA ALA A 26 -5.96 -14.91 -6.44
C ALA A 26 -6.52 -15.46 -5.12
N GLN A 27 -5.85 -16.42 -4.50
CA GLN A 27 -6.24 -17.01 -3.21
C GLN A 27 -6.18 -15.97 -2.07
N VAL A 28 -5.09 -15.21 -1.98
CA VAL A 28 -4.94 -14.14 -0.96
C VAL A 28 -6.01 -13.04 -1.18
N MET A 29 -6.28 -12.68 -2.43
CA MET A 29 -7.30 -11.66 -2.74
C MET A 29 -8.75 -12.13 -2.55
N LEU A 30 -9.00 -13.42 -2.34
CA LEU A 30 -10.36 -13.96 -2.26
C LEU A 30 -11.07 -13.55 -0.96
N ASN A 31 -10.32 -13.42 0.14
CA ASN A 31 -10.83 -12.90 1.41
C ASN A 31 -9.78 -11.97 2.06
N PRO A 32 -9.70 -10.70 1.63
CA PRO A 32 -8.68 -9.75 2.10
C PRO A 32 -8.96 -9.19 3.52
N PHE A 33 -9.96 -9.74 4.21
CA PHE A 33 -10.41 -9.34 5.55
C PHE A 33 -10.19 -10.47 6.56
N GLY A 34 -9.30 -11.41 6.25
CA GLY A 34 -8.90 -12.46 7.17
C GLY A 34 -7.91 -11.97 8.22
N MET A 35 -7.07 -12.90 8.69
CA MET A 35 -6.01 -12.66 9.67
C MET A 35 -4.63 -13.00 9.10
N ASP A 36 -4.51 -13.16 7.78
CA ASP A 36 -3.24 -13.44 7.13
C ASP A 36 -2.39 -12.17 7.11
N GLU A 37 -1.06 -12.32 7.01
CA GLU A 37 -0.12 -11.19 7.08
C GLU A 37 -0.32 -10.16 5.94
N ASP A 38 -0.88 -10.58 4.81
CA ASP A 38 -1.14 -9.73 3.64
C ASP A 38 -2.59 -9.17 3.61
N ASP A 39 -3.42 -9.46 4.62
CA ASP A 39 -4.79 -8.94 4.73
C ASP A 39 -4.83 -7.48 5.20
N PHE A 40 -5.98 -6.82 5.02
CA PHE A 40 -6.15 -5.46 5.51
C PHE A 40 -6.16 -5.40 7.04
N GLU A 41 -5.41 -4.45 7.62
CA GLU A 41 -5.46 -4.12 9.04
C GLU A 41 -6.74 -3.34 9.42
N ILE A 42 -7.88 -4.04 9.43
CA ILE A 42 -9.19 -3.43 9.74
C ILE A 42 -9.24 -2.90 11.16
N ASP A 43 -8.68 -3.63 12.13
CA ASP A 43 -8.67 -3.24 13.54
C ASP A 43 -8.02 -1.86 13.73
N TRP A 44 -6.86 -1.66 13.09
CA TRP A 44 -6.18 -0.37 13.10
C TRP A 44 -7.01 0.72 12.39
N LEU A 45 -7.62 0.39 11.24
CA LEU A 45 -8.44 1.34 10.50
C LEU A 45 -9.64 1.82 11.32
N VAL A 46 -10.29 0.90 12.04
CA VAL A 46 -11.43 1.20 12.91
C VAL A 46 -10.99 2.07 14.08
N GLU A 47 -9.91 1.70 14.76
CA GLU A 47 -9.38 2.48 15.90
C GLU A 47 -9.00 3.90 15.47
N ARG A 48 -8.26 4.04 14.36
CA ARG A 48 -7.90 5.34 13.77
C ARG A 48 -9.14 6.18 13.48
N ASN A 49 -10.13 5.62 12.80
CA ASN A 49 -11.31 6.38 12.38
C ASN A 49 -12.14 6.82 13.60
N LEU A 50 -12.26 5.95 14.60
CA LEU A 50 -12.97 6.26 15.84
C LEU A 50 -12.24 7.37 16.62
N GLN A 51 -10.93 7.26 16.76
CA GLN A 51 -10.10 8.26 17.44
C GLN A 51 -10.17 9.62 16.74
N ILE A 52 -9.99 9.66 15.42
CA ILE A 52 -10.06 10.89 14.65
C ILE A 52 -11.47 11.50 14.74
N GLY A 53 -12.52 10.67 14.59
CA GLY A 53 -13.90 11.10 14.69
C GLY A 53 -14.21 11.78 16.03
N TYR A 54 -13.80 11.17 17.14
CA TYR A 54 -13.95 11.78 18.46
C TYR A 54 -13.12 13.05 18.62
N SER A 55 -11.86 13.05 18.16
CA SER A 55 -10.99 14.23 18.24
C SER A 55 -11.55 15.43 17.46
N TYR A 56 -12.22 15.17 16.34
CA TYR A 56 -12.84 16.20 15.52
C TYR A 56 -14.01 16.85 16.26
N MET A 57 -14.88 16.02 16.86
CA MET A 57 -16.06 16.51 17.58
C MET A 57 -15.72 17.19 18.91
N ASP A 58 -14.71 16.70 19.63
CA ASP A 58 -14.35 17.24 20.95
C ASP A 58 -13.37 18.42 20.85
N ALA A 59 -12.27 18.24 20.12
CA ALA A 59 -11.19 19.22 20.10
C ALA A 59 -11.35 20.28 19.01
N MET A 60 -12.00 19.98 17.88
CA MET A 60 -12.00 20.83 16.69
C MET A 60 -13.37 21.44 16.33
N PHE A 61 -14.44 21.06 17.03
CA PHE A 61 -15.77 21.60 16.76
C PHE A 61 -15.80 23.12 16.96
N ASP A 62 -16.18 23.85 15.91
CA ASP A 62 -16.26 25.31 15.84
C ASP A 62 -14.94 26.07 16.16
N LYS A 63 -13.80 25.37 16.12
CA LYS A 63 -12.47 25.97 16.31
C LYS A 63 -11.77 26.13 14.97
N VAL A 64 -11.95 27.30 14.36
CA VAL A 64 -11.20 27.68 13.16
C VAL A 64 -9.81 28.21 13.53
N PRO A 65 -8.76 27.92 12.74
CA PRO A 65 -7.46 28.54 12.93
C PRO A 65 -7.57 30.06 12.72
N PRO A 66 -6.73 30.86 13.40
CA PRO A 66 -6.72 32.30 13.21
C PRO A 66 -6.37 32.65 11.76
N LEU A 67 -7.00 33.69 11.22
CA LEU A 67 -6.71 34.16 9.88
C LEU A 67 -5.32 34.81 9.85
N VAL A 68 -4.39 34.17 9.15
CA VAL A 68 -3.04 34.68 8.92
C VAL A 68 -2.85 34.89 7.43
N TYR A 69 -2.43 36.10 7.06
CA TYR A 69 -2.03 36.35 5.67
C TYR A 69 -0.72 35.62 5.38
N VAL A 70 -0.79 34.60 4.54
CA VAL A 70 0.40 33.91 4.03
C VAL A 70 0.59 34.33 2.57
N GLY A 71 1.57 35.18 2.32
CA GLY A 71 1.94 35.61 0.97
C GLY A 71 2.65 34.49 0.20
N VAL A 72 1.90 33.51 -0.31
CA VAL A 72 2.46 32.45 -1.17
C VAL A 72 2.31 32.87 -2.63
N THR A 73 3.31 33.55 -3.18
CA THR A 73 3.39 33.80 -4.63
C THR A 73 3.87 32.56 -5.39
N THR A 74 4.69 31.72 -4.76
CA THR A 74 5.14 30.41 -5.25
C THR A 74 5.47 29.51 -4.06
N LEU A 75 5.11 28.23 -4.11
CA LEU A 75 5.55 27.26 -3.11
C LEU A 75 7.08 27.10 -3.18
N PRO A 76 7.80 27.12 -2.05
CA PRO A 76 9.23 26.87 -2.07
C PRO A 76 9.50 25.42 -2.52
N HIS A 77 10.44 25.24 -3.45
CA HIS A 77 10.86 23.93 -3.93
C HIS A 77 12.24 23.57 -3.38
N THR A 78 12.45 22.29 -3.08
CA THR A 78 13.77 21.79 -2.72
C THR A 78 14.64 21.63 -3.98
N LYS A 79 15.96 21.80 -3.86
CA LYS A 79 16.91 21.69 -4.99
C LYS A 79 16.78 20.36 -5.76
N VAL A 80 16.36 19.29 -5.09
CA VAL A 80 16.17 17.95 -5.67
C VAL A 80 15.03 17.92 -6.69
N GLN A 81 13.99 18.75 -6.52
CA GLN A 81 12.87 18.81 -7.46
C GLN A 81 13.28 19.37 -8.83
N TYR A 82 14.40 20.10 -8.91
CA TYR A 82 14.96 20.63 -10.15
C TYR A 82 16.00 19.70 -10.81
N LEU A 83 16.45 18.64 -10.12
CA LEU A 83 17.49 17.74 -10.66
C LEU A 83 17.00 16.81 -11.78
N TRP A 84 15.68 16.66 -11.93
CA TRP A 84 15.04 15.75 -12.88
C TRP A 84 14.12 16.47 -13.88
N ARG A 85 14.23 17.79 -14.00
CA ARG A 85 13.47 18.62 -14.94
C ARG A 85 14.41 19.32 -15.90
#